data_AF-A0A4Q3Z1J2-F1
#
_entry.id   AF-A0A4Q3Z1J2-F1
#
_cell.length_a   1.000
_cell.length_b   1.000
_cell.length_c   1.000
_cell.angle_alpha   90.00
_cell.angle_beta   90.00
_cell.angle_gamma   90.00
#
_symmetry.space_group_name_H-M   'P 1'
#
loop_
_entity.id
_entity.type
_entity.pdbx_description
1 polymer ?
#
loop_
_entity_poly.entity_id
_entity_poly.type
_entity_poly.pdbx_seq_one_letter_code
_entity_poly.pdbx_strand_id
1 'polypeptide(L)'
;MAAAIMECEMTGKELAEIRKAAGLSQTALARRVGIGRHAVSYWECKVEVDRRSWAVKRMACILDLPYFLHQYRARTGWGDRLKSEAPSLTALSRSQDEKRKNAESEKAVRRRVRCGAKTRRGTPCRALSEPGKRRCRFHGGMSTGARTSEGIERIREAQRRRWERWRNTRRD
;
A
#
# COMPACT_ATOMS: atom_id res chain seq x y z
N MET A 1 -36.13 -19.00 -6.97
CA MET A 1 -36.75 -18.31 -8.12
C MET A 1 -35.69 -17.42 -8.74
N ALA A 2 -34.99 -17.94 -9.76
CA ALA A 2 -34.00 -17.18 -10.50
C ALA A 2 -34.74 -16.18 -11.38
N ALA A 3 -34.77 -14.91 -10.98
CA ALA A 3 -35.20 -13.85 -11.86
C ALA A 3 -34.21 -13.81 -13.03
N ALA A 4 -34.70 -14.14 -14.21
CA ALA A 4 -33.97 -14.05 -15.46
C ALA A 4 -33.39 -12.63 -15.59
N ILE A 5 -32.07 -12.54 -15.46
CA ILE A 5 -31.32 -11.40 -15.97
C ILE A 5 -31.40 -11.57 -17.49
N MET A 6 -32.45 -11.03 -18.10
CA MET A 6 -32.51 -10.88 -19.55
C MET A 6 -31.34 -10.01 -19.97
N GLU A 7 -30.41 -10.63 -20.68
CA GLU A 7 -29.30 -10.00 -21.39
C GLU A 7 -29.86 -8.87 -22.27
N CYS A 8 -29.78 -7.64 -21.78
CA CYS A 8 -30.34 -6.48 -22.45
C CYS A 8 -29.27 -5.84 -23.34
N GLU A 9 -28.91 -6.57 -24.40
CA GLU A 9 -27.97 -6.15 -25.43
C GLU A 9 -28.74 -5.48 -26.58
N MET A 10 -28.50 -4.18 -26.80
CA MET A 10 -29.07 -3.49 -27.98
C MET A 10 -28.24 -3.83 -29.21
N THR A 11 -28.90 -4.29 -30.26
CA THR A 11 -28.24 -4.60 -31.54
C THR A 11 -28.04 -3.35 -32.39
N GLY A 12 -27.10 -3.40 -33.34
CA GLY A 12 -26.89 -2.30 -34.28
C GLY A 12 -28.12 -2.03 -35.15
N LYS A 13 -28.92 -3.06 -35.43
CA LYS A 13 -30.18 -2.93 -36.16
C LYS A 13 -31.19 -2.11 -35.37
N GLU A 14 -31.33 -2.36 -34.08
CA GLU A 14 -32.22 -1.58 -33.21
C GLU A 14 -31.79 -0.12 -33.12
N LEU A 15 -30.48 0.15 -33.04
CA LEU A 15 -29.96 1.52 -33.11
C LEU A 15 -30.33 2.21 -34.44
N ALA A 16 -30.27 1.49 -35.56
CA ALA A 16 -30.67 2.00 -36.87
C ALA A 16 -32.17 2.31 -36.93
N GLU A 17 -33.02 1.44 -36.34
CA GLU A 17 -34.46 1.67 -36.27
C GLU A 17 -34.79 2.88 -35.40
N ILE A 18 -34.13 3.06 -34.25
CA ILE A 18 -34.33 4.25 -33.41
C ILE A 18 -33.92 5.52 -34.16
N ARG A 19 -32.80 5.49 -34.91
CA ARG A 19 -32.40 6.63 -35.74
C ARG A 19 -33.45 6.96 -36.82
N LYS A 20 -33.98 5.94 -37.49
CA LYS A 20 -35.01 6.10 -38.54
C LYS A 20 -36.31 6.63 -37.94
N ALA A 21 -36.72 6.14 -36.76
CA ALA A 21 -37.89 6.63 -36.03
C ALA A 21 -37.74 8.11 -35.64
N ALA A 22 -36.52 8.56 -35.35
CA ALA A 22 -36.19 9.97 -35.15
C ALA A 22 -36.14 10.79 -36.47
N GLY A 23 -36.41 10.19 -37.62
CA GLY A 23 -36.43 10.85 -38.93
C GLY A 23 -35.04 11.26 -39.45
N LEU A 24 -33.96 10.69 -38.90
CA LEU A 24 -32.59 11.10 -39.23
C LEU A 24 -31.93 10.12 -40.21
N SER A 25 -31.28 10.64 -41.25
CA SER A 25 -30.31 9.84 -42.02
C SER A 25 -29.02 9.65 -41.22
N GLN A 26 -28.19 8.64 -41.57
CA GLN A 26 -26.90 8.44 -40.92
C GLN A 26 -26.02 9.70 -40.99
N THR A 27 -25.98 10.36 -42.15
CA THR A 27 -25.22 11.60 -42.36
C THR A 27 -25.79 12.75 -41.53
N ALA A 28 -27.12 12.87 -41.43
CA ALA A 28 -27.77 13.91 -40.65
C ALA A 28 -27.51 13.76 -39.14
N LEU A 29 -27.63 12.54 -38.61
CA LEU A 29 -27.28 12.23 -37.22
C LEU A 29 -25.81 12.55 -36.96
N ALA A 30 -24.91 12.03 -37.82
CA ALA A 30 -23.47 12.21 -37.69
C ALA A 30 -23.07 13.68 -37.62
N ARG A 31 -23.60 14.51 -38.53
CA ARG A 31 -23.38 15.96 -38.54
C ARG A 31 -23.90 16.63 -37.26
N ARG A 32 -25.05 16.20 -36.76
CA ARG A 32 -25.71 16.83 -35.61
C ARG A 32 -25.03 16.51 -34.27
N VAL A 33 -24.41 15.34 -34.15
CA VAL A 33 -23.66 14.96 -32.93
C VAL A 33 -22.14 15.14 -33.04
N GLY A 34 -21.64 15.57 -34.21
CA GLY A 34 -20.23 15.84 -34.45
C GLY A 34 -19.36 14.57 -34.56
N ILE A 35 -19.87 13.52 -35.19
CA ILE A 35 -19.12 12.28 -35.48
C ILE A 35 -19.10 12.00 -36.99
N GLY A 36 -18.22 11.10 -37.44
CA GLY A 36 -18.20 10.66 -38.83
C GLY A 36 -19.38 9.76 -39.18
N ARG A 37 -19.95 9.89 -40.39
CA ARG A 37 -21.04 9.03 -40.90
C ARG A 37 -20.69 7.54 -40.86
N HIS A 38 -19.43 7.20 -41.13
CA HIS A 38 -18.95 5.82 -41.03
C HIS A 38 -18.96 5.27 -39.61
N ALA A 39 -18.84 6.11 -38.57
CA ALA A 39 -19.01 5.66 -37.20
C ALA A 39 -20.46 5.24 -36.92
N VAL A 40 -21.44 5.99 -37.42
CA VAL A 40 -22.87 5.61 -37.33
C VAL A 40 -23.11 4.27 -38.02
N SER A 41 -22.66 4.14 -39.28
CA SER A 41 -22.78 2.88 -40.02
C SER A 41 -22.08 1.72 -39.33
N TYR A 42 -20.88 1.94 -38.77
CA TYR A 42 -20.12 0.91 -38.06
C TYR A 42 -20.91 0.35 -36.87
N TRP A 43 -21.50 1.23 -36.04
CA TRP A 43 -22.29 0.80 -34.88
C TRP A 43 -23.63 0.17 -35.29
N GLU A 44 -24.26 0.63 -36.36
CA GLU A 44 -25.49 0.02 -36.88
C GLU A 44 -25.30 -1.39 -37.46
N CYS A 45 -24.08 -1.72 -37.89
CA CYS A 45 -23.75 -3.05 -38.40
C CYS A 45 -23.30 -4.03 -37.31
N LYS A 46 -23.14 -3.61 -36.05
CA LYS A 46 -22.70 -4.49 -34.98
C LYS A 46 -23.83 -5.40 -34.49
N VAL A 47 -23.46 -6.64 -34.16
CA VAL A 47 -24.35 -7.58 -33.48
C VAL A 47 -24.75 -7.03 -32.12
N GLU A 48 -23.79 -6.44 -31.40
CA GLU A 48 -23.99 -5.79 -30.10
C GLU A 48 -23.36 -4.37 -30.14
N VAL A 49 -24.13 -3.37 -29.71
CA VAL A 49 -23.65 -1.99 -29.63
C VAL A 49 -23.11 -1.70 -28.24
N ASP A 50 -21.81 -1.42 -28.15
CA ASP A 50 -21.21 -0.90 -26.91
C ASP A 50 -21.63 0.57 -26.68
N ARG A 51 -22.57 0.76 -25.75
CA ARG A 51 -23.10 2.08 -25.40
C ARG A 51 -22.14 2.94 -24.58
N ARG A 52 -21.01 2.40 -24.09
CA ARG A 52 -19.93 3.18 -23.45
C ARG A 52 -19.01 3.82 -24.48
N SER A 53 -19.02 3.31 -25.71
CA SER A 53 -18.27 3.87 -26.82
C SER A 53 -18.58 5.36 -26.97
N TRP A 54 -17.53 6.14 -27.20
CA TRP A 54 -17.62 7.59 -27.36
C TRP A 54 -18.64 8.00 -28.44
N ALA A 55 -18.67 7.28 -29.57
CA ALA A 55 -19.59 7.58 -30.67
C ALA A 55 -21.05 7.29 -30.30
N VAL A 56 -21.34 6.19 -29.57
CA VAL A 56 -22.71 5.82 -29.19
C VAL A 56 -23.24 6.77 -28.12
N LYS A 57 -22.40 7.21 -27.17
CA LYS A 57 -22.75 8.27 -26.21
C LYS A 57 -23.16 9.57 -26.88
N ARG A 58 -22.44 9.95 -27.95
CA ARG A 58 -22.77 11.14 -28.75
C ARG A 58 -24.12 10.97 -29.46
N MET A 59 -24.39 9.80 -30.03
CA MET A 59 -25.69 9.50 -30.66
C MET A 59 -26.84 9.57 -29.63
N ALA A 60 -26.61 9.10 -28.41
CA ALA A 60 -27.58 9.12 -27.30
C ALA A 60 -27.97 10.54 -26.83
N CYS A 61 -27.24 11.58 -27.22
CA CYS A 61 -27.65 12.97 -26.93
C CYS A 61 -28.85 13.43 -27.78
N ILE A 62 -29.14 12.73 -28.89
CA ILE A 62 -30.19 13.12 -29.84
C ILE A 62 -31.20 12.00 -30.01
N LEU A 63 -30.75 10.75 -30.02
CA LEU A 63 -31.62 9.59 -30.07
C LEU A 63 -32.08 9.24 -28.67
N ASP A 64 -33.38 9.01 -28.51
CA ASP A 64 -33.96 8.49 -27.28
C ASP A 64 -33.65 7.00 -27.15
N LEU A 65 -32.40 6.70 -26.79
CA LEU A 65 -31.93 5.33 -26.62
C LEU A 65 -32.35 4.83 -25.23
N PRO A 66 -33.10 3.72 -25.12
CA PRO A 66 -33.65 3.23 -23.84
C PRO A 66 -32.54 3.10 -22.80
N TYR A 67 -32.61 3.81 -21.68
CA TYR A 67 -31.51 3.84 -20.70
C TYR A 67 -31.40 2.51 -19.95
N PHE A 68 -30.24 1.85 -20.02
CA PHE A 68 -29.95 0.66 -19.22
C PHE A 68 -28.63 0.82 -18.47
N LEU A 69 -28.67 0.56 -17.16
CA LEU A 69 -27.48 0.44 -16.31
C LEU A 69 -26.68 -0.79 -16.75
N HIS A 70 -25.75 -0.60 -17.69
CA HIS A 70 -24.82 -1.66 -18.07
C HIS A 70 -23.91 -1.95 -16.87
N GLN A 71 -24.14 -3.12 -16.25
CA GLN A 71 -23.32 -3.59 -15.15
C GLN A 71 -21.86 -3.57 -15.61
N TYR A 72 -21.02 -2.95 -14.79
CA TYR A 72 -19.58 -3.03 -14.91
C TYR A 72 -19.25 -4.52 -15.10
N ARG A 73 -18.77 -4.94 -16.29
CA ARG A 73 -17.98 -6.18 -16.37
C ARG A 73 -16.75 -5.90 -15.52
N ALA A 74 -16.88 -6.08 -14.20
CA ALA A 74 -15.73 -6.29 -13.33
C ALA A 74 -14.90 -7.35 -14.05
N ARG A 75 -13.60 -7.13 -14.22
CA ARG A 75 -12.71 -8.17 -14.75
C ARG A 75 -12.89 -9.41 -13.87
N THR A 76 -13.80 -10.29 -14.25
CA THR A 76 -14.07 -11.58 -13.64
C THR A 76 -12.81 -12.40 -13.89
N GLY A 77 -11.91 -12.35 -12.91
CA GLY A 77 -10.57 -12.88 -13.04
C GLY A 77 -9.56 -12.19 -12.13
N TRP A 78 -9.66 -10.87 -11.90
CA TRP A 78 -8.78 -10.21 -10.93
C TRP A 78 -9.14 -10.59 -9.49
N GLY A 79 -10.44 -10.64 -9.17
CA GLY A 79 -10.89 -11.03 -7.83
C GLY A 79 -10.55 -12.48 -7.48
N ASP A 80 -10.81 -13.43 -8.39
CA ASP A 80 -10.57 -14.85 -8.11
C ASP A 80 -9.09 -15.23 -8.21
N ARG A 81 -8.33 -14.64 -9.14
CA ARG A 81 -6.86 -14.76 -9.16
C ARG A 81 -6.24 -14.19 -7.88
N LEU A 82 -6.69 -13.01 -7.44
CA LEU A 82 -6.19 -12.42 -6.20
C LEU A 82 -6.54 -13.28 -4.98
N LYS A 83 -7.71 -13.93 -4.94
CA LYS A 83 -8.06 -14.89 -3.86
C LYS A 83 -7.19 -16.15 -3.92
N SER A 84 -6.92 -16.71 -5.10
CA SER A 84 -6.08 -17.90 -5.24
C SER A 84 -4.60 -17.62 -4.96
N GLU A 85 -4.13 -16.41 -5.30
CA GLU A 85 -2.74 -15.98 -5.09
C GLU A 85 -2.53 -15.31 -3.73
N ALA A 86 -3.60 -14.89 -3.03
CA ALA A 86 -3.50 -14.22 -1.73
C ALA A 86 -2.68 -14.99 -0.68
N PRO A 87 -2.81 -16.33 -0.54
CA PRO A 87 -1.96 -17.09 0.38
C PRO A 87 -0.48 -17.03 -0.01
N SER A 88 -0.14 -17.12 -1.30
CA SER A 88 1.26 -17.07 -1.76
C SER A 88 1.84 -15.68 -1.62
N LEU A 89 1.08 -14.63 -1.94
CA LEU A 89 1.46 -13.23 -1.74
C LEU A 89 1.65 -12.91 -0.26
N THR A 90 0.76 -13.41 0.61
CA THR A 90 0.89 -13.27 2.07
C THR A 90 2.14 -13.99 2.58
N ALA A 91 2.42 -15.21 2.09
CA ALA A 91 3.63 -15.96 2.46
C ALA A 91 4.90 -15.26 1.98
N LEU A 92 4.92 -14.75 0.74
CA LEU A 92 6.02 -13.95 0.20
C LEU A 92 6.23 -12.67 1.02
N SER A 93 5.17 -11.93 1.35
CA SER A 93 5.24 -10.73 2.20
C SER A 93 5.85 -11.06 3.57
N ARG A 94 5.39 -12.13 4.23
CA ARG A 94 5.95 -12.58 5.51
C ARG A 94 7.44 -12.91 5.39
N SER A 95 7.84 -13.64 4.35
CA SER A 95 9.24 -13.97 4.11
C SER A 95 10.12 -12.73 3.87
N GLN A 96 9.58 -11.73 3.17
CA GLN A 96 10.27 -10.46 2.96
C GLN A 96 10.39 -9.65 4.25
N ASP A 97 9.32 -9.64 5.06
CA ASP A 97 9.31 -8.99 6.37
C ASP A 97 10.34 -9.61 7.32
N GLU A 98 10.44 -10.94 7.36
CA GLU A 98 11.45 -11.66 8.13
C GLU A 98 12.85 -11.33 7.66
N LYS A 99 13.12 -11.34 6.35
CA LYS A 99 14.41 -10.93 5.79
C LYS A 99 14.77 -9.49 6.19
N ARG A 100 13.80 -8.57 6.15
CA ARG A 100 13.99 -7.18 6.55
C ARG A 100 14.31 -7.07 8.05
N LYS A 101 13.58 -7.78 8.91
CA LYS A 101 13.82 -7.84 10.36
C LYS A 101 15.21 -8.40 10.67
N ASN A 102 15.63 -9.45 9.97
CA ASN A 102 16.97 -10.04 10.13
C ASN A 102 18.06 -9.05 9.68
N ALA A 103 17.88 -8.39 8.54
CA ALA A 103 18.84 -7.37 8.10
C ALA A 103 18.91 -6.18 9.07
N GLU A 104 17.79 -5.79 9.68
CA GLU A 104 17.74 -4.74 10.70
C GLU A 104 18.43 -5.17 12.00
N SER A 105 18.23 -6.41 12.45
CA SER A 105 18.91 -6.94 13.64
C SER A 105 20.41 -7.06 13.43
N GLU A 106 20.86 -7.52 12.26
CA GLU A 106 22.29 -7.55 11.88
C GLU A 106 22.91 -6.15 11.86
N LYS A 107 22.19 -5.17 11.28
CA LYS A 107 22.62 -3.76 11.29
C LYS A 107 22.70 -3.23 12.72
N ALA A 108 21.75 -3.56 13.58
CA ALA A 108 21.75 -3.13 14.98
C ALA A 108 22.97 -3.69 15.74
N VAL A 109 23.31 -4.96 15.53
CA VAL A 109 24.50 -5.60 16.13
C VAL A 109 25.80 -4.95 15.66
N ARG A 110 25.90 -4.52 14.40
CA ARG A 110 27.10 -3.88 13.85
C ARG A 110 27.16 -2.36 14.08
N ARG A 111 26.06 -1.75 14.53
CA ARG A 111 25.93 -0.29 14.69
C ARG A 111 26.95 0.22 15.71
N ARG A 112 27.71 1.24 15.32
CA ARG A 112 28.60 1.99 16.22
C ARG A 112 28.12 3.43 16.32
N VAL A 113 28.06 3.96 17.54
CA VAL A 113 27.63 5.33 17.83
C VAL A 113 28.73 6.08 18.57
N ARG A 114 28.68 7.41 18.63
CA ARG A 114 29.61 8.18 19.46
C ARG A 114 29.38 7.85 20.94
N CYS A 115 30.46 7.58 21.68
CA CYS A 115 30.38 7.10 23.06
C CYS A 115 29.75 8.13 24.02
N GLY A 116 30.09 9.41 23.90
CA GLY A 116 29.50 10.50 24.70
C GLY A 116 29.78 10.45 26.21
N ALA A 117 30.59 9.52 26.71
CA ALA A 117 30.97 9.47 28.13
C ALA A 117 31.80 10.70 28.51
N LYS A 118 31.62 11.24 29.73
CA LYS A 118 32.45 12.34 30.23
C LYS A 118 33.90 11.86 30.41
N THR A 119 34.82 12.49 29.70
CA THR A 119 36.25 12.21 29.83
C THR A 119 36.83 12.87 31.08
N ARG A 120 38.08 12.53 31.44
CA ARG A 120 38.81 13.18 32.55
C ARG A 120 38.97 14.70 32.36
N ARG A 121 38.98 15.18 31.11
CA ARG A 121 39.02 16.61 30.76
C ARG A 121 37.65 17.29 30.82
N GLY A 122 36.59 16.58 31.22
CA GLY A 122 35.24 17.11 31.31
C GLY A 122 34.45 17.13 30.01
N THR A 123 35.07 16.88 28.86
CA THR A 123 34.44 16.88 27.54
C THR A 123 33.84 15.51 27.17
N PRO A 124 32.85 15.43 26.26
CA PRO A 124 32.27 14.15 25.84
C PRO A 124 33.24 13.34 24.97
N CYS A 125 33.28 12.03 25.21
CA CYS A 125 34.13 11.10 24.49
C CYS A 125 33.70 11.01 23.02
N ARG A 126 34.66 11.32 22.13
CA ARG A 126 34.48 11.28 20.68
C ARG A 126 34.71 9.89 20.08
N ALA A 127 35.23 8.91 20.82
CA ALA A 127 35.45 7.56 20.29
C ALA A 127 34.13 6.89 19.88
N LEU A 128 34.19 6.00 18.87
CA LEU A 128 33.07 5.14 18.51
C LEU A 128 32.87 4.04 19.55
N SER A 129 31.62 3.63 19.74
CA SER A 129 31.26 2.52 20.59
C SER A 129 31.74 1.19 20.03
N GLU A 130 31.78 0.18 20.91
CA GLU A 130 31.83 -1.20 20.46
C GLU A 130 30.55 -1.53 19.65
N PRO A 131 30.63 -2.41 18.63
CA PRO A 131 29.47 -2.83 17.84
C PRO A 131 28.28 -3.22 18.72
N GLY A 132 27.10 -2.68 18.42
CA GLY A 132 25.86 -3.00 19.13
C GLY A 132 25.77 -2.41 20.55
N LYS A 133 26.77 -1.63 20.98
CA LYS A 133 26.82 -1.01 22.31
C LYS A 133 26.81 0.51 22.24
N ARG A 134 26.57 1.14 23.39
CA ARG A 134 26.48 2.61 23.53
C ARG A 134 27.81 3.29 23.87
N ARG A 135 28.81 2.56 24.37
CA ARG A 135 30.08 3.13 24.85
C ARG A 135 31.28 2.46 24.18
N CYS A 136 32.41 3.18 24.13
CA CYS A 136 33.67 2.66 23.58
C CYS A 136 34.40 1.78 24.58
N ARG A 137 35.40 1.02 24.11
CA ARG A 137 36.31 0.22 24.95
C ARG A 137 36.76 0.89 26.25
N PHE A 138 37.18 2.16 26.17
CA PHE A 138 37.72 2.90 27.31
C PHE A 138 36.66 3.32 28.35
N HIS A 139 35.38 3.40 27.97
CA HIS A 139 34.29 3.82 28.85
C HIS A 139 33.30 2.67 29.10
N GLY A 140 33.80 1.43 29.18
CA GLY A 140 33.01 0.27 29.55
C GLY A 140 32.32 -0.44 28.39
N GLY A 141 32.61 -0.08 27.14
CA GLY A 141 32.09 -0.78 25.95
C GLY A 141 32.48 -2.26 25.91
N MET A 142 33.65 -2.63 26.42
CA MET A 142 34.03 -4.04 26.56
C MET A 142 33.50 -4.70 27.83
N SER A 143 32.97 -3.94 28.79
CA SER A 143 32.41 -4.50 30.01
C SER A 143 31.15 -5.31 29.68
N THR A 144 31.02 -6.45 30.35
CA THR A 144 29.87 -7.35 30.25
C THR A 144 28.95 -7.27 31.47
N GLY A 145 29.31 -6.43 32.46
CA GLY A 145 28.63 -6.40 33.77
C GLY A 145 28.95 -7.62 34.64
N ALA A 146 28.45 -7.61 35.87
CA ALA A 146 28.49 -8.78 36.75
C ALA A 146 27.51 -9.84 36.27
N ARG A 147 27.96 -11.10 36.15
CA ARG A 147 27.15 -12.23 35.70
C ARG A 147 26.75 -13.18 36.83
N THR A 148 27.42 -13.10 37.97
CA THR A 148 27.16 -13.95 39.14
C THR A 148 26.20 -13.26 40.11
N SER A 149 25.41 -14.05 40.82
CA SER A 149 24.49 -13.57 41.86
C SER A 149 25.21 -12.75 42.92
N GLU A 150 26.34 -13.25 43.43
CA GLU A 150 27.19 -12.53 44.38
C GLU A 150 27.71 -11.20 43.84
N GLY A 151 28.13 -11.17 42.57
CA GLY A 151 28.62 -9.95 41.92
C GLY A 151 27.52 -8.90 41.78
N ILE A 152 26.30 -9.34 41.46
CA ILE A 152 25.12 -8.48 41.39
C ILE A 152 24.76 -7.94 42.78
N GLU A 153 24.79 -8.77 43.82
CA GLU A 153 24.46 -8.34 45.18
C GLU A 153 25.49 -7.34 45.72
N ARG A 154 26.78 -7.56 45.45
CA ARG A 154 27.83 -6.60 45.79
C ARG A 154 27.59 -5.23 45.15
N ILE A 155 27.14 -5.19 43.89
CA ILE A 155 26.79 -3.94 43.21
C ILE A 155 25.55 -3.29 43.85
N ARG A 156 24.52 -4.08 44.18
CA ARG A 156 23.30 -3.59 44.84
C ARG A 156 23.60 -2.97 46.19
N GLU A 157 24.40 -3.66 47.02
CA GLU A 157 24.83 -3.16 48.32
C GLU A 157 25.64 -1.86 48.18
N ALA A 158 26.60 -1.81 47.26
CA ALA A 158 27.36 -0.59 47.00
C ALA A 158 26.45 0.59 46.57
N GLN A 159 25.40 0.33 45.79
CA GLN A 159 24.39 1.33 45.46
C GLN A 159 23.60 1.80 46.69
N ARG A 160 23.12 0.87 47.53
CA ARG A 160 22.40 1.19 48.77
C ARG A 160 23.22 2.13 49.66
N ARG A 161 24.49 1.77 49.92
CA ARG A 161 25.44 2.57 50.72
C ARG A 161 25.71 3.95 50.13
N ARG A 162 25.75 4.08 48.79
CA ARG A 162 25.94 5.37 48.12
C ARG A 162 24.74 6.30 48.33
N TRP A 163 23.53 5.77 48.16
CA TRP A 163 22.30 6.55 48.31
C TRP A 163 22.01 6.94 49.75
N GLU A 164 22.33 6.07 50.70
CA GLU A 164 22.27 6.38 52.13
C GLU A 164 23.17 7.56 52.49
N ARG A 165 24.44 7.52 52.07
CA ARG A 165 25.36 8.66 52.23
C ARG A 165 24.81 9.95 51.64
N TRP A 166 24.29 9.91 50.42
CA TRP A 166 23.70 11.09 49.77
C TRP A 166 22.47 11.63 50.51
N ARG A 167 21.60 10.76 51.05
CA ARG A 167 20.44 11.18 51.85
C ARG A 167 20.87 11.83 53.16
N ASN A 168 21.88 11.29 53.83
CA ASN A 168 22.37 11.85 55.09
C ASN A 168 22.97 13.24 54.85
N THR A 169 23.79 13.43 53.80
CA THR A 169 24.34 14.75 53.44
C THR A 169 23.31 15.84 53.06
N ARG A 170 22.02 15.49 52.97
CA ARG A 170 20.92 16.43 52.67
C ARG A 170 19.93 16.59 53.82
N ARG A 171 20.09 15.80 54.88
CA ARG A 171 19.30 15.90 56.11
C ARG A 171 19.95 16.87 57.12
N ASP A 172 21.26 17.04 57.01
CA ASP A 172 22.04 18.11 57.64
C ASP A 172 21.97 19.40 56.80
#